data_AF-A0A6P1IMY4-F1
#
_entry.id   AF-A0A6P1IMY4-F1
#
_cell.length_a   1.000
_cell.length_b   1.000
_cell.length_c   1.000
_cell.angle_alpha   90.00
_cell.angle_beta   90.00
_cell.angle_gamma   90.00
#
_symmetry.space_group_name_H-M   'P 1'
#
loop_
_entity.id
_entity.type
_entity.pdbx_description
1 polymer ?
#
loop_
_entity_poly.entity_id
_entity_poly.type
_entity_poly.pdbx_seq_one_letter_code
_entity_poly.pdbx_strand_id
1 'polypeptide(L)'
;MMNAKHFAMACLVVYSTVGHAQVIRVVPEAFPIQGSPATLPIRPMEKAPPPPVDRTLSIKAGDLISPRIVEWAQRNGYSLTWEAGEFRSGADLVLTDSFEKSLEAFLGSMRFNKVQLEAEIFANNAVRILEVK
;
A
#
# COMPACT_ATOMS: atom_id res chain seq x y z
N MET A 1 -46.73 12.75 -19.30
CA MET A 1 -47.42 13.09 -18.04
C MET A 1 -46.50 12.71 -16.89
N MET A 2 -46.23 13.70 -16.01
CA MET A 2 -45.78 13.65 -14.59
C MET A 2 -44.38 13.04 -14.30
N ASN A 3 -43.32 13.81 -13.93
CA ASN A 3 -43.09 14.61 -12.69
C ASN A 3 -42.89 13.65 -11.48
N ALA A 4 -41.96 13.77 -10.53
CA ALA A 4 -41.30 14.91 -9.89
C ALA A 4 -40.09 14.36 -9.06
N LYS A 5 -38.94 15.05 -9.00
CA LYS A 5 -38.45 15.93 -7.89
C LYS A 5 -37.88 15.24 -6.64
N HIS A 6 -36.58 15.52 -6.41
CA HIS A 6 -35.89 15.91 -5.17
C HIS A 6 -36.40 15.40 -3.81
N PHE A 7 -35.49 14.82 -3.01
CA PHE A 7 -35.52 14.99 -1.55
C PHE A 7 -34.10 15.00 -0.96
N ALA A 8 -33.76 16.13 -0.36
CA ALA A 8 -32.64 16.31 0.56
C ALA A 8 -33.23 16.34 1.98
N MET A 9 -32.53 15.81 2.99
CA MET A 9 -32.50 16.42 4.34
C MET A 9 -31.53 15.70 5.28
N ALA A 10 -30.68 16.51 5.91
CA ALA A 10 -29.89 16.22 7.10
C ALA A 10 -30.75 16.37 8.37
N CYS A 11 -30.32 15.76 9.49
CA CYS A 11 -30.57 16.15 10.89
C CYS A 11 -29.75 15.18 11.77
N LEU A 12 -28.55 15.50 12.28
CA LEU A 12 -28.25 16.34 13.45
C LEU A 12 -29.05 15.91 14.70
N VAL A 13 -28.40 15.15 15.58
CA VAL A 13 -28.92 14.76 16.89
C VAL A 13 -28.17 15.54 17.96
N VAL A 14 -28.91 16.43 18.63
CA VAL A 14 -28.52 17.15 19.85
C VAL A 14 -29.18 16.41 21.01
N TYR A 15 -28.44 16.16 22.10
CA TYR A 15 -29.04 15.79 23.38
C TYR A 15 -28.71 16.83 24.45
N SER A 16 -29.78 17.37 25.01
CA SER A 16 -29.87 18.34 26.11
C SER A 16 -29.86 17.60 27.46
N THR A 17 -29.27 18.17 28.52
CA THR A 17 -29.91 18.79 29.71
C THR A 17 -28.90 18.54 30.87
N VAL A 18 -28.72 19.35 31.91
CA VAL A 18 -29.64 19.77 32.98
C VAL A 18 -29.04 21.01 33.65
N GLY A 19 -29.88 21.97 34.03
CA GLY A 19 -29.46 23.22 34.66
C GLY A 19 -29.23 23.14 36.16
N HIS A 20 -28.51 24.14 36.68
CA HIS A 20 -28.70 24.72 38.01
C HIS A 20 -28.20 26.17 37.96
N ALA A 21 -29.11 27.12 38.21
CA ALA A 21 -28.77 28.53 38.34
C ALA A 21 -28.19 28.77 39.74
N GLN A 22 -26.91 29.14 39.81
CA GLN A 22 -26.27 29.58 41.05
C GLN A 22 -25.71 31.00 40.88
N VAL A 23 -26.16 31.90 41.76
CA VAL A 23 -25.76 33.30 41.82
C VAL A 23 -24.34 33.38 42.37
N ILE A 24 -23.36 33.57 41.48
CA ILE A 24 -21.96 33.74 41.86
C ILE A 24 -21.71 35.23 42.08
N ARG A 25 -21.45 35.61 43.34
CA ARG A 25 -20.94 36.95 43.69
C ARG A 25 -19.52 37.09 43.13
N VAL A 26 -19.32 38.06 42.24
CA VAL A 26 -18.00 38.36 41.67
C VAL A 26 -17.16 39.09 42.72
N VAL A 27 -16.15 38.41 43.27
CA VAL A 27 -15.05 39.02 44.01
C VAL A 27 -13.94 39.31 42.99
N PRO A 28 -13.53 40.57 42.75
CA PRO A 28 -12.41 40.85 41.86
C PRO A 28 -11.10 40.63 42.62
N GLU A 29 -10.60 39.39 42.61
CA GLU A 29 -9.23 39.10 43.01
C GLU A 29 -8.34 39.17 41.77
N ALA A 30 -7.43 40.14 41.75
CA ALA A 30 -6.47 40.35 40.66
C ALA A 30 -5.46 39.21 40.66
N PHE A 31 -5.59 38.28 39.72
CA PHE A 31 -4.59 37.22 39.49
C PHE A 31 -3.37 37.81 38.79
N PRO A 32 -2.14 37.64 39.35
CA PRO A 32 -0.93 38.06 38.66
C PRO A 32 -0.67 37.12 37.46
N ILE A 33 -0.72 37.68 36.24
CA ILE A 33 -0.30 36.99 35.03
C ILE A 33 1.24 36.99 35.01
N GLN A 34 1.88 35.91 35.44
CA GLN A 34 3.32 35.71 35.25
C GLN A 34 3.65 34.28 34.84
N GLY A 35 4.28 34.14 33.66
CA GLY A 35 4.98 32.92 33.25
C GLY A 35 4.88 32.65 31.76
N SER A 36 5.82 33.19 30.98
CA SER A 36 6.01 32.98 29.55
C SER A 36 5.87 31.50 29.13
N PRO A 37 5.25 31.18 27.98
CA PRO A 37 5.30 29.83 27.45
C PRO A 37 6.73 29.53 27.01
N ALA A 38 7.39 28.62 27.71
CA ALA A 38 8.62 28.00 27.25
C ALA A 38 8.32 27.27 25.93
N THR A 39 8.64 27.91 24.81
CA THR A 39 8.62 27.27 23.49
C THR A 39 9.70 26.20 23.50
N LEU A 40 9.30 24.93 23.60
CA LEU A 40 10.19 23.83 23.29
C LEU A 40 10.67 24.00 21.84
N PRO A 41 11.99 23.98 21.57
CA PRO A 41 12.47 24.03 20.20
C PRO A 41 12.00 22.77 19.46
N ILE A 42 11.05 22.94 18.54
CA ILE A 42 10.62 21.91 17.61
C ILE A 42 11.82 21.65 16.69
N ARG A 43 12.67 20.69 17.04
CA ARG A 43 13.64 20.17 16.08
C ARG A 43 12.83 19.54 14.94
N PRO A 44 13.10 19.82 13.66
CA PRO A 44 12.54 19.05 12.57
C PRO A 44 12.81 17.58 12.89
N MET A 45 11.76 16.78 13.09
CA MET A 45 11.90 15.33 13.15
C MET A 45 12.51 14.92 11.82
N GLU A 46 13.78 14.54 11.85
CA GLU A 46 14.42 13.87 10.73
C GLU A 46 13.56 12.65 10.43
N LYS A 47 12.87 12.70 9.29
CA LYS A 47 11.94 11.65 8.85
C LYS A 47 12.69 10.34 8.90
N ALA A 48 12.20 9.38 9.69
CA ALA A 48 12.81 8.06 9.78
C ALA A 48 13.05 7.50 8.37
N PRO A 49 14.22 6.87 8.11
CA PRO A 49 14.50 6.29 6.81
C PRO A 49 13.38 5.29 6.47
N PRO A 50 12.90 5.27 5.21
CA PRO A 50 11.86 4.33 4.81
C PRO A 50 12.32 2.89 5.09
N PRO A 51 11.40 2.00 5.49
CA PRO A 51 11.75 0.61 5.74
C PRO A 51 12.35 -0.03 4.47
N PRO A 52 13.30 -0.96 4.61
CA PRO A 52 13.86 -1.68 3.48
C PRO A 52 12.74 -2.41 2.72
N VAL A 53 12.71 -2.25 1.40
CA VAL A 53 11.73 -2.91 0.53
C VAL A 53 12.14 -4.37 0.36
N ASP A 54 11.25 -5.31 0.68
CA ASP A 54 11.47 -6.73 0.43
C ASP A 54 11.41 -7.02 -1.08
N ARG A 55 12.55 -7.48 -1.61
CA ARG A 55 12.76 -7.81 -3.03
C ARG A 55 12.63 -9.29 -3.34
N THR A 56 12.26 -10.09 -2.35
CA THR A 56 12.03 -11.53 -2.50
C THR A 56 10.83 -11.78 -3.41
N LEU A 57 10.97 -12.74 -4.34
CA LEU A 57 9.81 -13.32 -5.02
C LEU A 57 9.24 -14.39 -4.12
N SER A 58 7.95 -14.27 -3.77
CA SER A 58 7.23 -15.24 -2.97
C SER A 58 5.90 -15.55 -3.66
N ILE A 59 5.72 -16.81 -4.08
CA ILE A 59 4.50 -17.33 -4.70
C ILE A 59 4.05 -18.51 -3.87
N LYS A 60 2.79 -18.51 -3.42
CA LYS A 60 2.22 -19.61 -2.67
C LYS A 60 1.52 -20.62 -3.56
N ALA A 61 1.44 -21.87 -3.12
CA ALA A 61 0.59 -22.86 -3.78
C ALA A 61 -0.85 -22.33 -3.92
N GLY A 62 -1.40 -22.43 -5.13
CA GLY A 62 -2.73 -21.92 -5.50
C GLY A 62 -2.76 -20.47 -5.98
N ASP A 63 -1.71 -19.66 -5.77
CA ASP A 63 -1.64 -18.29 -6.26
C ASP A 63 -1.61 -18.23 -7.79
N LEU A 64 -2.22 -17.19 -8.35
CA LEU A 64 -1.99 -16.82 -9.75
C LEU A 64 -0.57 -16.26 -9.90
N ILE A 65 0.18 -16.80 -10.86
CA ILE A 65 1.59 -16.47 -11.05
C ILE A 65 1.76 -15.06 -11.62
N SER A 66 0.94 -14.68 -12.61
CA SER A 66 1.06 -13.40 -13.33
C SER A 66 1.01 -12.16 -12.41
N PRO A 67 0.05 -11.96 -11.49
CA PRO A 67 0.07 -10.78 -10.63
C PRO A 67 1.28 -10.77 -9.69
N ARG A 68 1.71 -11.94 -9.19
CA ARG A 68 2.81 -12.04 -8.23
C ARG A 68 4.15 -11.64 -8.86
N ILE A 69 4.42 -12.10 -10.08
CA ILE A 69 5.66 -11.77 -10.77
C ILE A 69 5.68 -10.32 -11.27
N VAL A 70 4.54 -9.78 -11.71
CA VAL A 70 4.41 -8.37 -12.09
C VAL A 70 4.68 -7.47 -10.90
N GLU A 71 4.04 -7.75 -9.76
CA GLU A 71 4.23 -6.97 -8.53
C GLU A 71 5.69 -7.05 -8.04
N TRP A 72 6.27 -8.26 -8.05
CA TRP A 72 7.66 -8.46 -7.67
C TRP A 72 8.64 -7.71 -8.57
N ALA A 73 8.41 -7.71 -9.89
CA ALA A 73 9.23 -6.95 -10.83
C ALA A 73 9.17 -5.43 -10.54
N GLN A 74 7.97 -4.91 -10.25
CA GLN A 74 7.79 -3.50 -9.87
C GLN A 74 8.57 -3.16 -8.60
N ARG A 75 8.54 -4.02 -7.57
CA ARG A 75 9.34 -3.83 -6.34
C ARG A 75 10.85 -3.83 -6.60
N ASN A 76 11.29 -4.46 -7.68
CA ASN A 76 12.69 -4.50 -8.12
C ASN A 76 13.04 -3.39 -9.14
N GLY A 77 12.10 -2.49 -9.48
CA GLY A 77 12.34 -1.39 -10.41
C GLY A 77 12.15 -1.74 -11.89
N TYR A 78 11.51 -2.88 -12.18
CA TYR A 78 11.21 -3.32 -13.54
C TYR A 78 9.73 -3.14 -13.87
N SER A 79 9.44 -2.87 -15.15
CA SER A 79 8.08 -2.88 -15.68
C SER A 79 7.86 -4.19 -16.44
N LEU A 80 7.12 -5.12 -15.83
CA LEU A 80 6.89 -6.44 -16.41
C LEU A 80 5.51 -6.52 -17.09
N THR A 81 5.51 -6.96 -18.34
CA THR A 81 4.31 -7.32 -19.10
C THR A 81 4.22 -8.84 -19.23
N TRP A 82 3.07 -9.39 -18.90
CA TRP A 82 2.78 -10.82 -18.96
C TRP A 82 1.92 -11.12 -20.20
N GLU A 83 2.47 -11.88 -21.14
CA GLU A 83 1.83 -12.27 -22.41
C GLU A 83 1.71 -13.79 -22.56
N ALA A 84 1.75 -14.51 -21.44
CA ALA A 84 1.52 -15.96 -21.38
C ALA A 84 0.12 -16.28 -20.83
N GLY A 85 -0.28 -17.55 -20.86
CA GLY A 85 -1.52 -18.02 -20.24
C GLY A 85 -1.61 -17.70 -18.73
N GLU A 86 -2.80 -17.89 -18.16
CA GLU A 86 -2.98 -17.83 -16.71
C GLU A 86 -2.57 -19.15 -16.06
N PHE A 87 -1.57 -19.10 -15.18
CA PHE A 87 -1.09 -20.26 -14.43
C PHE A 87 -1.28 -20.06 -12.93
N ARG A 88 -1.61 -21.17 -12.25
CA ARG A 88 -1.60 -21.25 -10.79
C ARG A 88 -0.39 -22.03 -10.33
N SER A 89 0.24 -21.58 -9.25
CA SER A 89 1.37 -22.30 -8.68
C SER A 89 0.92 -23.61 -8.05
N GLY A 90 1.58 -24.72 -8.38
CA GLY A 90 1.34 -26.01 -7.73
C GLY A 90 2.06 -26.16 -6.39
N ALA A 91 3.04 -25.30 -6.09
CA ALA A 91 3.87 -25.36 -4.90
C ALA A 91 4.29 -23.96 -4.44
N ASP A 92 4.86 -23.88 -3.24
CA ASP A 92 5.49 -22.65 -2.77
C ASP A 92 6.83 -22.41 -3.49
N LEU A 93 7.07 -21.17 -3.90
CA LEU A 93 8.32 -20.71 -4.51
C LEU A 93 8.79 -19.45 -3.78
N VAL A 94 10.03 -19.46 -3.31
CA VAL A 94 10.68 -18.31 -2.68
C VAL A 94 12.07 -18.12 -3.29
N LEU A 95 12.33 -16.95 -3.89
CA LEU A 95 13.61 -16.61 -4.51
C LEU A 95 14.14 -15.27 -3.95
N THR A 96 15.36 -15.28 -3.45
CA THR A 96 15.99 -14.16 -2.71
C THR A 96 17.22 -13.59 -3.40
N ASP A 97 17.57 -14.10 -4.59
CA ASP A 97 18.71 -13.65 -5.38
C ASP A 97 18.45 -12.33 -6.10
N SER A 98 19.39 -11.87 -6.93
CA SER A 98 19.16 -10.75 -7.85
C SER A 98 17.95 -10.99 -8.74
N PHE A 99 17.36 -9.91 -9.25
CA PHE A 99 16.20 -9.98 -10.14
C PHE A 99 16.43 -10.93 -11.31
N GLU A 100 17.54 -10.80 -12.02
CA GLU A 100 17.88 -11.63 -13.19
C GLU A 100 18.03 -13.11 -12.84
N LYS A 101 18.76 -13.43 -11.76
CA LYS A 101 18.95 -14.81 -11.30
C LYS A 101 17.63 -15.44 -10.84
N SER A 102 16.83 -14.67 -10.11
CA SER A 102 15.51 -15.12 -9.65
C SER A 102 14.55 -15.30 -10.83
N LEU A 103 14.62 -14.44 -11.85
CA LEU A 103 13.83 -14.57 -13.06
C LEU A 103 14.22 -15.84 -13.83
N GLU A 104 15.52 -16.09 -14.01
CA GLU A 104 16.02 -17.31 -14.64
C GLU A 104 15.57 -18.57 -13.87
N ALA A 105 15.70 -18.57 -12.54
CA ALA A 105 15.24 -19.67 -11.70
C ALA A 105 13.72 -19.87 -11.79
N PHE A 106 12.94 -18.78 -11.84
CA PHE A 106 11.50 -18.83 -12.06
C PHE A 106 11.16 -19.48 -13.41
N LEU A 107 11.77 -19.03 -14.51
CA LEU A 107 11.56 -19.61 -15.84
C LEU A 107 11.97 -21.09 -15.89
N GLY A 108 13.07 -21.43 -15.23
CA GLY A 108 13.52 -22.82 -15.04
C GLY A 108 12.49 -23.68 -14.32
N SER A 109 11.84 -23.14 -13.28
CA SER A 109 10.76 -23.81 -12.55
C SER A 109 9.51 -24.03 -13.41
N MET A 110 9.15 -23.06 -14.25
CA MET A 110 8.03 -23.19 -15.19
C MET A 110 8.31 -24.28 -16.23
N ARG A 111 9.54 -24.32 -16.77
CA ARG A 111 9.97 -25.35 -17.72
C ARG A 111 9.95 -26.75 -17.10
N PHE A 112 10.31 -26.89 -15.83
CA PHE A 112 10.19 -28.16 -15.11
C PHE A 112 8.74 -28.65 -15.06
N ASN A 113 7.78 -27.73 -14.95
CA ASN A 113 6.34 -27.97 -15.01
C ASN A 113 5.77 -28.04 -16.44
N LYS A 114 6.63 -28.24 -17.45
CA LYS A 114 6.25 -28.32 -18.88
C LYS A 114 5.64 -27.05 -19.47
N VAL A 115 5.81 -25.90 -18.81
CA VAL A 115 5.43 -24.59 -19.34
C VAL A 115 6.68 -23.90 -19.86
N GLN A 116 6.76 -23.68 -21.18
CA GLN A 116 7.89 -22.99 -21.79
C GLN A 116 7.60 -21.49 -21.83
N LEU A 117 8.28 -20.74 -20.98
CA LEU A 117 8.25 -19.29 -20.95
C LEU A 117 9.60 -18.72 -21.37
N GLU A 118 9.57 -17.62 -22.09
CA GLU A 118 10.75 -16.82 -22.43
C GLU A 118 10.59 -15.41 -21.86
N ALA A 119 11.68 -14.82 -21.39
CA ALA A 119 11.71 -13.45 -20.91
C ALA A 119 12.67 -12.60 -21.73
N GLU A 120 12.17 -11.48 -22.23
CA GLU A 120 12.96 -10.46 -22.91
C GLU A 120 13.13 -9.28 -21.97
N ILE A 121 14.38 -8.93 -21.63
CA ILE A 121 14.73 -7.77 -20.81
C ILE A 121 15.23 -6.66 -21.74
N PHE A 122 14.56 -5.53 -21.73
CA PHE A 122 14.90 -4.36 -22.52
C PHE A 122 15.79 -3.40 -21.72
N ALA A 123 16.56 -2.57 -22.43
CA ALA A 123 17.49 -1.60 -21.81
C ALA A 123 16.81 -0.55 -20.91
N ASN A 124 15.50 -0.37 -21.02
CA ASN A 124 14.69 0.53 -20.18
C ASN A 124 14.07 -0.16 -18.96
N ASN A 125 14.59 -1.32 -18.53
CA ASN A 125 14.04 -2.14 -17.45
C ASN A 125 12.61 -2.62 -17.70
N ALA A 126 12.14 -2.61 -18.95
CA ALA A 126 10.95 -3.34 -19.32
C ALA A 126 11.29 -4.83 -19.44
N VAL A 127 10.36 -5.69 -19.01
CA VAL A 127 10.46 -7.14 -19.15
C VAL A 127 9.20 -7.63 -19.81
N ARG A 128 9.33 -8.45 -20.85
CA ARG A 128 8.19 -9.14 -21.46
C ARG A 128 8.35 -10.64 -21.22
N ILE A 129 7.35 -11.27 -20.63
CA ILE A 129 7.30 -12.73 -20.50
C ILE A 129 6.22 -13.26 -21.44
N LEU A 130 6.60 -14.18 -22.31
CA LEU A 130 5.70 -14.83 -23.27
C LEU A 130 5.81 -16.34 -23.21
N GLU A 131 4.75 -17.03 -23.63
CA GLU A 131 4.73 -18.48 -23.76
C GLU A 131 5.23 -18.90 -25.14
N VAL A 132 6.17 -19.84 -25.16
CA VAL A 132 6.75 -20.39 -26.40
C VAL A 132 6.21 -21.80 -26.59
N LYS A 133 5.77 -22.14 -27.81
CA LYS A 133 5.21 -23.45 -28.16
C LYS A 133 6.23 -24.38 -28.79
#